data_AF-A0A8D8YX36-F1
#
_entry.id   AF-A0A8D8YX36-F1
#
_cell.length_a   1.000
_cell.length_b   1.000
_cell.length_c   1.000
_cell.angle_alpha   90.00
_cell.angle_beta   90.00
_cell.angle_gamma   90.00
#
_symmetry.space_group_name_H-M   'P 1'
#
loop_
_entity.id
_entity.type
_entity.pdbx_description
1 polymer ?
#
loop_
_entity_poly.entity_id
_entity_poly.type
_entity_poly.pdbx_seq_one_letter_code
_entity_poly.pdbx_strand_id
1 'polypeptide(L)'
;METINTLFESDNDRMGALHRTRALILAGKATMCESNKCSRMPIIRKYGNEKPIDRSACTGSAAVNHFMKAVTTGSEFYLNYYSCMATIEHAKLLYDKGFTNQALRLMEEGIVTVLAHGTSYDQASALYFYLVCEANSIQETNGPMRVDAVMEIVKTLERVKDTFKRLGVVHKIQSIVFLQAMLCDDVGKMAELYKYSLEFRKLDELSC
;
A
#
# COMPACT_ATOMS: atom_id res chain seq x y z
N MET A 1 -0.81 33.63 -31.82
CA MET A 1 0.32 32.68 -31.90
C MET A 1 1.04 32.53 -30.56
N GLU A 2 1.15 33.58 -29.74
CA GLU A 2 1.78 33.47 -28.39
C GLU A 2 1.07 32.48 -27.45
N THR A 3 -0.25 32.38 -27.50
CA THR A 3 -1.04 31.49 -26.63
C THR A 3 -0.78 30.00 -26.87
N ILE A 4 -0.39 29.62 -28.09
CA ILE A 4 -0.12 28.23 -28.45
C ILE A 4 1.28 27.85 -27.96
N ASN A 5 2.28 28.73 -28.15
CA ASN A 5 3.64 28.49 -27.67
C ASN A 5 3.72 28.41 -26.15
N THR A 6 2.98 29.24 -25.41
CA THR A 6 2.94 29.18 -23.94
C THR A 6 2.24 27.92 -23.43
N LEU A 7 1.21 27.43 -24.13
CA LEU A 7 0.57 26.14 -23.83
C LEU A 7 1.56 24.97 -24.06
N PHE A 8 2.27 24.95 -25.19
CA PHE A 8 3.26 23.91 -25.48
C PHE A 8 4.45 23.92 -24.51
N GLU A 9 4.93 25.09 -24.09
CA GLU A 9 5.97 25.22 -23.05
C GLU A 9 5.47 24.70 -21.70
N SER A 10 4.24 25.06 -21.31
CA SER A 10 3.61 24.58 -20.07
C SER A 10 3.38 23.06 -20.05
N ASP A 11 3.03 22.47 -21.19
CA ASP A 11 2.83 21.03 -21.32
C ASP A 11 4.16 20.28 -21.30
N ASN A 12 5.22 20.85 -21.89
CA ASN A 12 6.56 20.26 -21.86
C ASN A 12 7.15 20.30 -20.43
N ASP A 13 6.93 21.40 -19.71
CA ASP A 13 7.33 21.54 -18.30
C ASP A 13 6.55 20.57 -17.39
N ARG A 14 5.26 20.39 -17.64
CA ARG A 14 4.41 19.44 -16.93
C ARG A 14 4.81 17.99 -17.23
N MET A 15 5.18 17.69 -18.48
CA MET A 15 5.71 16.38 -18.87
C MET A 15 7.06 16.10 -18.20
N GLY A 16 7.94 17.09 -18.17
CA GLY A 16 9.21 17.02 -17.44
C GLY A 16 8.99 16.82 -15.92
N ALA A 17 8.03 17.54 -15.33
CA ALA A 17 7.65 17.37 -13.94
C ALA A 17 7.12 15.97 -13.67
N LEU A 18 6.31 15.42 -14.57
CA LEU A 18 5.82 14.05 -14.45
C LEU A 18 6.96 13.03 -14.40
N HIS A 19 7.93 13.14 -15.32
CA HIS A 19 9.09 12.25 -15.34
C HIS A 19 9.93 12.38 -14.06
N ARG A 20 10.13 13.61 -13.56
CA ARG A 20 10.84 13.87 -12.29
C ARG A 20 10.10 13.26 -11.10
N THR A 21 8.78 13.47 -10.98
CA THR A 21 7.97 12.93 -9.88
C THR A 21 7.99 11.40 -9.89
N ARG A 22 7.84 10.78 -11.07
CA ARG A 22 7.98 9.32 -11.22
C ARG A 22 9.38 8.83 -10.81
N ALA A 23 10.44 9.51 -11.27
CA ALA A 23 11.80 9.16 -10.93
C ALA A 23 12.08 9.27 -9.42
N LEU A 24 11.54 10.28 -8.75
CA LEU A 24 11.64 10.45 -7.30
C LEU A 24 10.92 9.33 -6.53
N ILE A 25 9.72 8.94 -6.96
CA ILE A 25 9.01 7.79 -6.37
C ILE A 25 9.83 6.50 -6.55
N LEU A 26 10.38 6.28 -7.74
CA LEU A 26 11.23 5.11 -8.03
C LEU A 26 12.53 5.14 -7.21
N ALA A 27 13.18 6.30 -7.05
CA ALA A 27 14.36 6.46 -6.23
C ALA A 27 14.06 6.16 -4.75
N GLY A 28 12.95 6.70 -4.21
CA GLY A 28 12.48 6.38 -2.86
C GLY A 28 12.28 4.87 -2.68
N LYS A 29 11.63 4.21 -3.64
CA LYS A 29 11.47 2.75 -3.64
C LYS A 29 12.81 2.00 -3.74
N ALA A 30 13.75 2.46 -4.56
CA ALA A 30 15.06 1.84 -4.73
C ALA A 30 15.89 1.91 -3.43
N THR A 31 15.91 3.08 -2.78
CA THR A 31 16.58 3.25 -1.47
C THR A 31 16.00 2.34 -0.38
N MET A 32 14.73 1.94 -0.52
CA MET A 32 14.09 0.94 0.33
C MET A 32 14.40 -0.51 -0.11
N CYS A 33 14.52 -0.74 -1.42
CA CYS A 33 14.71 -2.06 -2.03
C CYS A 33 16.13 -2.61 -1.89
N GLU A 34 17.16 -1.75 -1.77
CA GLU A 34 18.52 -2.19 -1.42
C GLU A 34 18.57 -2.94 -0.08
N SER A 35 17.52 -2.83 0.75
CA SER A 35 17.37 -3.54 2.02
C SER A 35 16.42 -4.75 1.98
N ASN A 36 15.60 -4.93 0.93
CA ASN A 36 14.50 -5.90 0.91
C ASN A 36 14.35 -6.60 -0.46
N LYS A 37 14.69 -7.90 -0.51
CA LYS A 37 14.48 -8.78 -1.67
C LYS A 37 13.03 -9.19 -1.93
N CYS A 38 12.03 -8.66 -1.21
CA CYS A 38 10.69 -9.23 -1.25
C CYS A 38 9.62 -8.17 -1.53
N SER A 39 9.00 -8.24 -2.71
CA SER A 39 7.77 -7.51 -3.08
C SER A 39 6.53 -8.00 -2.31
N ARG A 40 6.71 -8.47 -1.07
CA ARG A 40 5.60 -8.93 -0.21
C ARG A 40 4.71 -7.75 0.14
N MET A 41 3.40 -7.99 0.18
CA MET A 41 2.53 -6.97 0.72
C MET A 41 2.76 -6.84 2.22
N PRO A 42 2.60 -5.64 2.79
CA PRO A 42 2.61 -5.48 4.23
C PRO A 42 1.57 -6.38 4.89
N ILE A 43 1.90 -6.94 6.04
CA ILE A 43 0.99 -7.69 6.90
C ILE A 43 0.86 -6.95 8.22
N ILE A 44 -0.19 -7.26 8.99
CA ILE A 44 -0.38 -6.69 10.34
C ILE A 44 0.87 -7.01 11.19
N ARG A 45 1.42 -5.99 11.86
CA ARG A 45 2.69 -6.10 12.59
C ARG A 45 2.67 -7.18 13.67
N LYS A 46 1.54 -7.35 14.37
CA LYS A 46 1.30 -8.43 15.35
C LYS A 46 1.57 -9.82 14.77
N TYR A 47 1.35 -10.02 13.48
CA TYR A 47 1.45 -11.30 12.78
C TYR A 47 2.69 -11.42 11.88
N GLY A 48 3.50 -10.36 11.80
CA GLY A 48 4.80 -10.42 11.17
C GLY A 48 5.86 -10.92 12.14
N ASN A 49 6.52 -12.03 11.82
CA ASN A 49 7.76 -12.47 12.49
C ASN A 49 8.98 -11.59 12.14
N GLU A 50 8.77 -10.49 11.40
CA GLU A 50 9.82 -9.53 11.10
C GLU A 50 10.08 -8.71 12.38
N LYS A 51 11.18 -9.02 13.08
CA LYS A 51 11.81 -8.04 13.97
C LYS A 51 11.83 -6.70 13.24
N PRO A 52 11.51 -5.56 13.89
CA PRO A 52 11.63 -4.25 13.25
C PRO A 52 13.02 -4.25 12.62
N ILE A 53 13.07 -4.31 11.28
CA ILE A 53 14.33 -4.49 10.60
C ILE A 53 15.15 -3.30 11.10
N ASP A 54 16.31 -3.58 11.67
CA ASP A 54 17.27 -2.59 12.15
C ASP A 54 17.86 -1.92 10.90
N ARG A 55 16.98 -1.28 10.13
CA ARG A 55 17.25 -0.59 8.88
C ARG A 55 17.93 0.66 9.35
N SER A 56 19.26 0.68 9.20
CA SER A 56 20.15 1.81 9.48
C SER A 56 19.39 3.13 9.34
N ALA A 57 19.47 3.98 10.36
CA ALA A 57 18.72 5.24 10.43
C ALA A 57 18.87 6.12 9.16
N CYS A 58 19.94 5.92 8.38
CA CYS A 58 20.19 6.60 7.11
C CYS A 58 19.27 6.20 5.94
N THR A 59 18.78 4.96 5.84
CA THR A 59 18.00 4.52 4.66
C THR A 59 16.58 5.09 4.65
N GLY A 60 15.99 5.30 5.83
CA GLY A 60 14.65 5.88 5.96
C GLY A 60 14.61 7.37 5.59
N SER A 61 15.61 8.16 6.03
CA SER A 61 15.62 9.61 5.80
C SER A 61 15.75 9.96 4.32
N ALA A 62 16.59 9.25 3.57
CA ALA A 62 16.73 9.44 2.12
C ALA A 62 15.41 9.14 1.37
N ALA A 63 14.76 8.03 1.71
CA ALA A 63 13.48 7.63 1.12
C ALA A 63 12.36 8.66 1.40
N VAL A 64 12.25 9.13 2.66
CA VAL A 64 11.30 10.20 3.02
C VAL A 64 11.55 11.45 2.19
N ASN A 65 12.81 11.88 2.05
CA ASN A 65 13.15 13.06 1.26
C ASN A 65 12.75 12.92 -0.21
N HIS A 66 12.90 11.73 -0.79
CA HIS A 66 12.46 11.46 -2.15
C HIS A 66 10.93 11.52 -2.29
N PHE A 67 10.18 10.93 -1.36
CA PHE A 67 8.71 10.97 -1.39
C PHE A 67 8.18 12.38 -1.15
N MET A 68 8.70 13.11 -0.18
CA MET A 68 8.28 14.49 0.09
C MET A 68 8.56 15.41 -1.10
N LYS A 69 9.72 15.29 -1.75
CA LYS A 69 10.01 16.02 -2.99
C LYS A 69 9.05 15.62 -4.12
N ALA A 70 8.70 14.35 -4.24
CA ALA A 70 7.71 13.90 -5.22
C ALA A 70 6.32 14.48 -4.96
N VAL A 71 5.91 14.58 -3.69
CA VAL A 71 4.65 15.24 -3.29
C VAL A 71 4.69 16.72 -3.64
N THR A 72 5.73 17.45 -3.27
CA THR A 72 5.82 18.90 -3.56
C THR A 72 5.83 19.17 -5.06
N THR A 73 6.70 18.49 -5.81
CA THR A 73 6.76 18.63 -7.28
C THR A 73 5.46 18.15 -7.94
N GLY A 74 4.83 17.09 -7.44
CA GLY A 74 3.54 16.64 -7.93
C GLY A 74 2.44 17.70 -7.74
N SER A 75 2.39 18.32 -6.56
CA SER A 75 1.40 19.35 -6.22
C SER A 75 1.62 20.67 -6.97
N GLU A 76 2.88 21.10 -7.15
CA GLU A 76 3.24 22.30 -7.93
C GLU A 76 2.76 22.23 -9.39
N PHE A 77 2.78 21.03 -9.99
CA PHE A 77 2.39 20.81 -11.38
C PHE A 77 1.01 20.17 -11.55
N TYR A 78 0.18 20.18 -10.50
CA TYR A 78 -1.19 19.64 -10.49
C TYR A 78 -1.26 18.18 -10.96
N LEU A 79 -0.29 17.37 -10.55
CA LEU A 79 -0.18 15.93 -10.82
C LEU A 79 -0.74 15.14 -9.64
N ASN A 80 -2.02 15.37 -9.30
CA ASN A 80 -2.67 14.88 -8.08
C ASN A 80 -2.51 13.37 -7.87
N TYR A 81 -2.68 12.56 -8.93
CA TYR A 81 -2.48 11.11 -8.84
C TYR A 81 -1.05 10.75 -8.39
N TYR A 82 -0.01 11.39 -8.94
CA TYR A 82 1.37 11.10 -8.57
C TYR A 82 1.74 11.64 -7.19
N SER A 83 1.20 12.79 -6.81
CA SER A 83 1.33 13.33 -5.46
C SER A 83 0.73 12.36 -4.43
N CYS A 84 -0.51 11.90 -4.64
CA CYS A 84 -1.15 10.90 -3.77
C CYS A 84 -0.40 9.55 -3.77
N MET A 85 0.10 9.09 -4.93
CA MET A 85 0.93 7.88 -4.97
C MET A 85 2.21 8.03 -4.14
N ALA A 86 2.89 9.18 -4.20
CA ALA A 86 4.04 9.45 -3.34
C ALA A 86 3.67 9.48 -1.85
N THR A 87 2.50 10.05 -1.49
CA THR A 87 1.97 10.02 -0.13
C THR A 87 1.70 8.59 0.37
N ILE A 88 1.12 7.73 -0.47
CA ILE A 88 0.88 6.31 -0.12
C ILE A 88 2.21 5.56 0.08
N GLU A 89 3.22 5.80 -0.74
CA GLU A 89 4.53 5.17 -0.56
C GLU A 89 5.25 5.68 0.70
N HIS A 90 5.08 6.96 1.04
CA HIS A 90 5.52 7.49 2.32
C HIS A 90 4.78 6.81 3.49
N ALA A 91 3.46 6.60 3.39
CA ALA A 91 2.68 5.89 4.40
C ALA A 91 3.20 4.45 4.62
N LYS A 92 3.55 3.73 3.55
CA LYS A 92 4.18 2.39 3.65
C LYS A 92 5.49 2.42 4.41
N LEU A 93 6.34 3.42 4.14
CA LEU A 93 7.58 3.62 4.88
C LEU A 93 7.33 3.90 6.37
N LEU A 94 6.37 4.76 6.71
CA LEU A 94 6.01 5.02 8.11
C LEU A 94 5.51 3.76 8.81
N TYR A 95 4.69 2.95 8.13
CA TYR A 95 4.22 1.66 8.65
C TYR A 95 5.37 0.68 8.90
N ASP A 96 6.31 0.58 7.96
CA ASP A 96 7.53 -0.22 8.11
C ASP A 96 8.38 0.22 9.31
N LYS A 97 8.38 1.52 9.63
CA LYS A 97 9.06 2.10 10.79
C LYS A 97 8.25 2.02 12.09
N GLY A 98 6.96 1.71 12.02
CA GLY A 98 6.09 1.45 13.16
C GLY A 98 5.16 2.58 13.56
N PHE A 99 5.11 3.62 12.74
CA PHE A 99 4.17 4.72 12.90
C PHE A 99 2.83 4.36 12.21
N THR A 100 2.16 3.31 12.69
CA THR A 100 0.93 2.73 12.10
C THR A 100 -0.21 3.74 12.00
N ASN A 101 -0.46 4.50 13.06
CA ASN A 101 -1.51 5.53 13.10
C ASN A 101 -1.22 6.70 12.15
N GLN A 102 0.05 7.07 11.98
CA GLN A 102 0.44 8.11 11.03
C GLN A 102 0.35 7.61 9.58
N ALA A 103 0.69 6.35 9.33
CA ALA A 103 0.51 5.71 8.03
C ALA A 103 -0.98 5.67 7.62
N LEU A 104 -1.88 5.33 8.55
CA LEU A 104 -3.32 5.32 8.27
C LEU A 104 -3.83 6.70 7.84
N ARG A 105 -3.44 7.77 8.55
CA ARG A 105 -3.81 9.15 8.19
C ARG A 105 -3.35 9.54 6.79
N LEU A 106 -2.09 9.25 6.44
CA LEU A 106 -1.59 9.53 5.08
C LEU A 106 -2.31 8.70 4.01
N MET A 107 -2.75 7.48 4.35
CA MET A 107 -3.57 6.68 3.45
C MET A 107 -4.93 7.33 3.21
N GLU A 108 -5.60 7.82 4.25
CA GLU A 108 -6.89 8.52 4.15
C GLU A 108 -6.81 9.79 3.27
N GLU A 109 -5.67 10.50 3.29
CA GLU A 109 -5.44 11.67 2.44
C GLU A 109 -5.33 11.33 0.94
N GLY A 110 -4.74 10.17 0.60
CA GLY A 110 -4.37 9.84 -0.78
C GLY A 110 -5.23 8.77 -1.47
N ILE A 111 -5.90 7.91 -0.71
CA ILE A 111 -6.51 6.69 -1.24
C ILE A 111 -7.62 6.96 -2.24
N VAL A 112 -8.48 7.95 -2.00
CA VAL A 112 -9.62 8.25 -2.90
C VAL A 112 -9.14 8.60 -4.30
N THR A 113 -8.10 9.44 -4.41
CA THR A 113 -7.52 9.84 -5.69
C THR A 113 -6.92 8.64 -6.43
N VAL A 114 -6.24 7.75 -5.71
CA VAL A 114 -5.65 6.53 -6.31
C VAL A 114 -6.74 5.54 -6.72
N LEU A 115 -7.82 5.43 -5.96
CA LEU A 115 -8.98 4.61 -6.33
C LEU A 115 -9.70 5.18 -7.56
N ALA A 116 -9.78 6.50 -7.71
CA ALA A 116 -10.46 7.14 -8.84
C ALA A 116 -9.65 7.08 -10.14
N HIS A 117 -8.32 7.25 -10.07
CA HIS A 117 -7.49 7.49 -11.26
C HIS A 117 -6.33 6.50 -11.47
N GLY A 118 -6.10 5.59 -10.52
CA GLY A 118 -5.02 4.62 -10.59
C GLY A 118 -5.30 3.45 -11.52
N THR A 119 -4.25 2.71 -11.86
CA THR A 119 -4.41 1.42 -12.55
C THR A 119 -5.08 0.40 -11.62
N SER A 120 -5.68 -0.67 -12.17
CA SER A 120 -6.28 -1.72 -11.33
C SER A 120 -5.31 -2.33 -10.33
N TYR A 121 -4.01 -2.36 -10.68
CA TYR A 121 -2.96 -2.79 -9.75
C TYR A 121 -2.75 -1.78 -8.61
N ASP A 122 -2.62 -0.48 -8.94
CA ASP A 122 -2.42 0.56 -7.92
C ASP A 122 -3.61 0.67 -6.99
N GLN A 123 -4.83 0.62 -7.54
CA GLN A 123 -6.08 0.63 -6.78
C GLN A 123 -6.13 -0.53 -5.79
N ALA A 124 -5.88 -1.76 -6.26
CA ALA A 124 -5.89 -2.96 -5.40
C ALA A 124 -4.76 -2.92 -4.36
N SER A 125 -3.57 -2.46 -4.75
CA SER A 125 -2.43 -2.36 -3.84
C SER A 125 -2.62 -1.28 -2.77
N ALA A 126 -3.21 -0.14 -3.12
CA ALA A 126 -3.52 0.93 -2.18
C ALA A 126 -4.62 0.50 -1.22
N LEU A 127 -5.71 -0.07 -1.74
CA LEU A 127 -6.83 -0.56 -0.92
C LEU A 127 -6.38 -1.65 0.05
N TYR A 128 -5.59 -2.61 -0.41
CA TYR A 128 -5.01 -3.62 0.47
C TYR A 128 -4.23 -3.00 1.63
N PHE A 129 -3.34 -2.04 1.34
CA PHE A 129 -2.49 -1.46 2.36
C PHE A 129 -3.30 -0.62 3.36
N TYR A 130 -4.33 0.08 2.89
CA TYR A 130 -5.29 0.75 3.76
C TYR A 130 -5.98 -0.23 4.72
N LEU A 131 -6.48 -1.37 4.21
CA LEU A 131 -7.11 -2.40 5.04
C LEU A 131 -6.14 -2.99 6.08
N VAL A 132 -4.84 -3.09 5.76
CA VAL A 132 -3.82 -3.47 6.74
C VAL A 132 -3.70 -2.41 7.83
N CYS A 133 -3.61 -1.14 7.48
CA CYS A 133 -3.54 -0.04 8.46
C CYS A 133 -4.80 0.02 9.34
N GLU A 134 -5.98 -0.09 8.73
CA GLU A 134 -7.28 -0.11 9.40
C GLU A 134 -7.38 -1.30 10.36
N ALA A 135 -6.98 -2.50 9.94
CA ALA A 135 -6.98 -3.68 10.79
C ALA A 135 -6.06 -3.54 12.00
N ASN A 136 -4.87 -2.94 11.85
CA ASN A 136 -4.00 -2.64 13.00
C ASN A 136 -4.67 -1.66 13.97
N SER A 137 -5.34 -0.62 13.46
CA SER A 137 -6.05 0.36 14.29
C SER A 137 -7.22 -0.28 15.07
N ILE A 138 -7.97 -1.18 14.44
CA ILE A 138 -9.06 -1.92 15.09
C ILE A 138 -8.53 -2.85 16.18
N GLN A 139 -7.34 -3.45 16.01
CA GLN A 139 -6.73 -4.29 17.04
C GLN A 139 -6.36 -3.53 18.31
N GLU A 140 -6.06 -2.24 18.22
CA GLU A 140 -5.83 -1.38 19.38
C GLU A 140 -7.13 -1.08 20.14
N THR A 141 -8.30 -1.39 19.55
CA THR A 141 -9.62 -1.10 20.11
C THR A 141 -10.28 -2.37 20.68
N ASN A 142 -10.74 -2.32 21.93
CA ASN A 142 -11.52 -3.41 22.54
C ASN A 142 -13.02 -3.08 22.47
N GLY A 143 -13.83 -3.99 21.93
CA GLY A 143 -15.28 -3.82 21.93
C GLY A 143 -16.06 -4.86 21.12
N PRO A 144 -17.40 -4.96 21.35
CA PRO A 144 -18.25 -5.91 20.64
C PRO A 144 -18.32 -5.65 19.13
N MET A 145 -18.16 -4.40 18.70
CA MET A 145 -18.16 -4.01 17.28
C MET A 145 -16.88 -4.43 16.53
N ARG A 146 -15.84 -4.88 17.24
CA ARG A 146 -14.57 -5.30 16.65
C ARG A 146 -14.76 -6.47 15.69
N VAL A 147 -15.62 -7.43 16.04
CA VAL A 147 -15.87 -8.61 15.19
C VAL A 147 -16.47 -8.18 13.85
N ASP A 148 -17.48 -7.32 13.87
CA ASP A 148 -18.15 -6.86 12.66
C ASP A 148 -17.21 -6.03 11.78
N ALA A 149 -16.41 -5.14 12.38
CA ALA A 149 -15.42 -4.34 11.67
C ALA A 149 -14.36 -5.22 10.99
N VAL A 150 -13.83 -6.21 11.71
CA VAL A 150 -12.86 -7.18 11.14
C VAL A 150 -13.49 -7.98 9.99
N MET A 151 -14.74 -8.40 10.12
CA MET A 151 -15.41 -9.16 9.06
C MET A 151 -15.70 -8.32 7.81
N GLU A 152 -15.98 -7.02 7.95
CA GLU A 152 -16.10 -6.13 6.78
C GLU A 152 -14.75 -5.92 6.08
N ILE A 153 -13.64 -5.88 6.83
CA ILE A 153 -12.28 -5.91 6.25
C ILE A 153 -12.05 -7.21 5.49
N VAL A 154 -12.35 -8.37 6.08
CA VAL A 154 -12.18 -9.69 5.43
C VAL A 154 -12.96 -9.78 4.12
N LYS A 155 -14.19 -9.24 4.10
CA LYS A 155 -15.04 -9.17 2.91
C LYS A 155 -14.48 -8.22 1.85
N THR A 156 -13.94 -7.07 2.26
CA THR A 156 -13.31 -6.12 1.33
C THR A 156 -12.02 -6.70 0.75
N LEU A 157 -11.25 -7.45 1.55
CA LEU A 157 -10.07 -8.21 1.10
C LEU A 157 -10.44 -9.23 0.00
N GLU A 158 -11.64 -9.82 0.02
CA GLU A 158 -12.08 -10.72 -1.06
C GLU A 158 -12.16 -9.99 -2.41
N ARG A 159 -12.69 -8.76 -2.44
CA ARG A 159 -12.76 -7.94 -3.66
C ARG A 159 -11.36 -7.56 -4.18
N VAL A 160 -10.45 -7.27 -3.26
CA VAL A 160 -9.04 -6.99 -3.59
C VAL A 160 -8.39 -8.26 -4.17
N LYS A 161 -8.63 -9.42 -3.56
CA LYS A 161 -8.16 -10.73 -4.02
C LYS A 161 -8.64 -11.03 -5.44
N ASP A 162 -9.90 -10.79 -5.75
CA ASP A 162 -10.47 -10.99 -7.09
C ASP A 162 -9.82 -10.08 -8.14
N THR A 163 -9.43 -8.88 -7.75
CA THR A 163 -8.68 -7.98 -8.63
C THR A 163 -7.29 -8.52 -8.92
N PHE A 164 -6.55 -9.01 -7.92
CA PHE A 164 -5.26 -9.65 -8.15
C PHE A 164 -5.34 -10.99 -8.87
N LYS A 165 -6.43 -11.76 -8.69
CA LYS A 165 -6.74 -12.96 -9.48
C LYS A 165 -6.85 -12.63 -10.96
N ARG A 166 -7.61 -11.59 -11.32
CA ARG A 166 -7.73 -11.12 -12.72
C ARG A 166 -6.40 -10.62 -13.29
N LEU A 167 -5.55 -10.02 -12.46
CA LEU A 167 -4.22 -9.54 -12.85
C LEU A 167 -3.15 -10.63 -12.86
N GLY A 168 -3.46 -11.86 -12.43
CA GLY A 168 -2.50 -12.98 -12.37
C GLY A 168 -1.40 -12.83 -11.32
N VAL A 169 -1.58 -11.99 -10.30
CA VAL A 169 -0.53 -11.67 -9.32
C VAL A 169 -0.59 -12.58 -8.09
N VAL A 170 -0.15 -13.83 -8.25
CA VAL A 170 -0.32 -14.92 -7.25
C VAL A 170 0.24 -14.59 -5.86
N HIS A 171 1.44 -14.00 -5.78
CA HIS A 171 2.06 -13.66 -4.49
C HIS A 171 1.25 -12.63 -3.67
N LYS A 172 0.49 -11.75 -4.32
CA LYS A 172 -0.42 -10.80 -3.66
C LYS A 172 -1.65 -11.52 -3.11
N ILE A 173 -2.19 -12.47 -3.87
CA ILE A 173 -3.31 -13.32 -3.44
C ILE A 173 -2.91 -14.12 -2.19
N GLN A 174 -1.73 -14.73 -2.17
CA GLN A 174 -1.20 -15.42 -0.99
C GLN A 174 -1.13 -14.50 0.23
N SER A 175 -0.63 -13.27 0.06
CA SER A 175 -0.54 -12.29 1.15
C SER A 175 -1.92 -11.92 1.71
N ILE A 176 -2.92 -11.78 0.82
CA ILE A 176 -4.30 -11.49 1.20
C ILE A 176 -4.95 -12.64 1.95
N VAL A 177 -4.84 -13.86 1.43
CA VAL A 177 -5.44 -15.04 2.06
C VAL A 177 -4.81 -15.31 3.43
N PHE A 178 -3.49 -15.10 3.56
CA PHE A 178 -2.82 -15.14 4.85
C PHE A 178 -3.42 -14.09 5.82
N LEU A 179 -3.56 -12.84 5.38
CA LEU A 179 -4.16 -11.80 6.22
C LEU A 179 -5.61 -12.11 6.62
N GLN A 180 -6.43 -12.64 5.69
CA GLN A 180 -7.80 -13.06 5.97
C GLN A 180 -7.83 -14.17 7.04
N ALA A 181 -6.95 -15.17 6.94
CA ALA A 181 -6.81 -16.22 7.94
C ALA A 181 -6.46 -15.65 9.32
N MET A 182 -5.44 -14.77 9.39
CA MET A 182 -5.01 -14.16 10.65
C MET A 182 -6.12 -13.30 11.30
N LEU A 183 -6.87 -12.55 10.50
CA LEU A 183 -7.99 -11.76 11.00
C LEU A 183 -9.12 -12.65 11.54
N CYS A 184 -9.45 -13.75 10.86
CA CYS A 184 -10.45 -14.69 11.32
C CYS A 184 -10.03 -15.40 12.62
N ASP A 185 -8.76 -15.74 12.77
CA ASP A 185 -8.21 -16.27 14.03
C ASP A 185 -8.36 -15.25 15.19
N ASP A 186 -8.05 -13.98 14.92
CA ASP A 186 -8.13 -12.88 15.89
C ASP A 186 -9.53 -12.62 16.46
N VAL A 187 -10.58 -12.99 15.71
CA VAL A 187 -11.99 -12.89 16.11
C VAL A 187 -12.65 -14.23 16.40
N GLY A 188 -11.89 -15.34 16.39
CA GLY A 188 -12.39 -16.68 16.70
C GLY A 188 -13.32 -17.30 15.65
N LYS A 189 -13.25 -16.85 14.39
CA LYS A 189 -14.06 -17.35 13.26
C LYS A 189 -13.37 -18.54 12.58
N MET A 190 -13.47 -19.70 13.25
CA MET A 190 -12.73 -20.91 12.86
C MET A 190 -13.10 -21.45 11.47
N ALA A 191 -14.38 -21.38 11.07
CA ALA A 191 -14.80 -21.90 9.77
C ALA A 191 -14.13 -21.14 8.60
N GLU A 192 -14.10 -19.81 8.70
CA GLU A 192 -13.45 -18.91 7.76
C GLU A 192 -11.93 -19.06 7.81
N LEU A 193 -11.34 -19.20 9.01
CA LEU A 193 -9.92 -19.50 9.18
C LEU A 193 -9.51 -20.77 8.41
N TYR A 194 -10.25 -21.87 8.56
CA TYR A 194 -9.95 -23.12 7.85
C TYR A 194 -10.07 -22.97 6.33
N LYS A 195 -11.09 -22.23 5.87
CA LYS A 195 -11.28 -21.91 4.44
C LYS A 195 -10.06 -21.19 3.87
N TYR A 196 -9.62 -20.11 4.52
CA TYR A 196 -8.48 -19.33 4.04
C TYR A 196 -7.15 -20.06 4.21
N SER A 197 -6.96 -20.81 5.28
CA SER A 197 -5.75 -21.64 5.47
C SER A 197 -5.62 -22.71 4.38
N LEU A 198 -6.72 -23.33 3.97
CA LEU A 198 -6.74 -24.28 2.86
C LEU A 198 -6.45 -23.59 1.52
N GLU A 199 -7.04 -22.42 1.26
CA GLU A 199 -6.75 -21.64 0.05
C GLU A 199 -5.27 -21.22 -0.01
N PHE A 200 -4.68 -20.79 1.12
CA PHE A 200 -3.27 -20.44 1.22
C PHE A 200 -2.38 -21.62 0.84
N ARG A 201 -2.64 -22.81 1.41
CA ARG A 201 -1.90 -24.03 1.10
C ARG A 201 -1.96 -24.41 -0.38
N LYS A 202 -3.15 -24.33 -1.00
CA LYS A 202 -3.32 -24.59 -2.43
C LYS A 202 -2.50 -23.62 -3.30
N LEU A 203 -2.46 -22.34 -2.90
CA LEU A 203 -1.67 -21.33 -3.61
C LEU A 203 -0.15 -21.55 -3.43
N ASP A 204 0.29 -22.05 -2.27
CA ASP A 204 1.69 -22.38 -2.01
C ASP A 204 2.15 -23.56 -2.88
N GLU A 205 1.32 -24.61 -2.98
CA GLU A 205 1.57 -25.78 -3.83
C GLU A 205 1.60 -25.45 -5.34
N LEU A 206 0.85 -24.44 -5.79
CA LEU A 206 0.83 -23.95 -7.18
C LEU A 206 1.99 -23.02 -7.54
N SER A 207 2.75 -22.54 -6.55
CA SER A 207 3.83 -21.56 -6.73
C SER A 207 5.24 -22.17 -6.75
N CYS A 208 5.34 -23.49 -6.65
CA CYS A 208 6.55 -24.28 -6.92
C CYS A 208 6.52 -24.83 -8.35
#